data_AF-A0A6J6D419-F1
#
_entry.id   AF-A0A6J6D419-F1
#
_cell.length_a   1.000
_cell.length_b   1.000
_cell.length_c   1.000
_cell.angle_alpha   90.00
_cell.angle_beta   90.00
_cell.angle_gamma   90.00
#
_symmetry.space_group_name_H-M   'P 1'
#
loop_
_entity.id
_entity.type
_entity.pdbx_description
1 polymer ?
#
loop_
_entity_poly.entity_id
_entity_poly.type
_entity_poly.pdbx_seq_one_letter_code
_entity_poly.pdbx_strand_id
1 'polypeptide(L)' 'MSALLPDGSYDAFVIDLIEESTDDGQLQTFVELTIVAGDHKGLVLQVATASSIGSFEDILGMPATLTVADGTPQVRIDK' A
#
# COMPACT_ATOMS: atom_id res chain seq x y z
N MET A 1 -7.90 2.83 14.25
CA MET A 1 -6.84 3.84 14.34
C MET A 1 -6.63 4.33 12.91
N SER A 2 -7.12 5.55 12.65
CA SER A 2 -6.84 6.41 11.48
C SER A 2 -6.73 5.77 10.09
N ALA A 3 -7.84 5.69 9.35
CA ALA A 3 -7.76 5.91 7.92
C ALA A 3 -7.28 7.36 7.73
N LEU A 4 -5.98 7.52 7.48
CA LEU A 4 -5.32 8.82 7.32
C LEU A 4 -5.82 9.56 6.08
N LEU A 5 -6.47 8.84 5.15
CA LEU A 5 -7.02 9.40 3.93
C LEU A 5 -8.55 9.28 3.91
N PRO A 6 -9.25 10.33 3.42
CA PRO A 6 -10.65 10.23 3.04
C PRO A 6 -10.89 9.15 1.97
N ASP A 7 -12.14 8.70 1.84
CA ASP A 7 -12.55 7.86 0.73
C ASP A 7 -12.27 8.56 -0.61
N GLY A 8 -11.66 7.84 -1.54
CA GLY A 8 -11.14 8.40 -2.79
C GLY A 8 -10.13 7.51 -3.48
N SER A 9 -9.65 7.98 -4.63
CA SER A 9 -8.59 7.32 -5.41
C SER A 9 -7.35 8.20 -5.40
N TYR A 10 -6.20 7.58 -5.16
CA TYR A 10 -4.92 8.26 -4.99
C TYR A 10 -3.85 7.57 -5.83
N ASP A 11 -3.15 8.37 -6.63
CA ASP A 11 -1.98 7.90 -7.36
C ASP A 11 -0.80 7.77 -6.40
N ALA A 12 -0.20 6.60 -6.36
CA ALA A 12 0.87 6.24 -5.46
C ALA A 12 2.03 5.55 -6.18
N PHE A 13 3.16 5.46 -5.47
CA PHE A 13 4.34 4.70 -5.88
C PHE A 13 4.76 3.77 -4.75
N VAL A 14 5.12 2.53 -5.10
CA VAL A 14 5.68 1.57 -4.13
C VAL A 14 7.09 1.99 -3.77
N ILE A 15 7.35 2.19 -2.48
CA ILE A 15 8.68 2.58 -1.96
C ILE A 15 9.34 1.47 -1.16
N ASP A 16 8.56 0.56 -0.56
CA ASP A 16 9.10 -0.57 0.19
C ASP A 16 8.09 -1.72 0.27
N LEU A 17 8.61 -2.92 0.53
CA LEU A 17 7.85 -4.12 0.86
C LEU A 17 8.50 -4.83 2.03
N ILE A 18 7.72 -5.03 3.07
CA ILE A 18 8.14 -5.67 4.32
C ILE A 18 7.30 -6.93 4.51
N GLU A 19 7.94 -8.07 4.72
CA GLU A 19 7.27 -9.32 5.06
C GLU A 19 7.54 -9.64 6.52
N GLU A 20 6.49 -9.71 7.33
CA GLU A 20 6.57 -10.09 8.73
C GLU A 20 5.69 -11.30 9.01
N SER A 21 6.19 -12.20 9.85
CA SER A 21 5.39 -13.30 10.40
C SER A 21 4.60 -12.78 11.58
N THR A 22 3.29 -12.93 11.57
CA THR A 22 2.44 -12.63 12.72
C THR A 22 2.66 -13.66 13.83
N ASP A 23 2.24 -13.34 15.06
CA ASP A 23 2.33 -14.25 16.22
C ASP A 23 1.61 -15.60 15.99
N ASP A 24 0.61 -15.62 15.09
CA ASP A 24 -0.13 -16.82 14.68
C ASP A 24 0.56 -17.61 13.54
N GLY A 25 1.78 -17.20 13.14
CA GLY A 25 2.56 -17.84 12.09
C GLY A 25 2.06 -17.57 10.66
N GLN A 26 1.18 -16.58 10.47
CA GLN A 26 0.76 -16.16 9.13
C GLN A 26 1.75 -15.13 8.59
N LEU A 27 2.10 -15.26 7.31
CA LEU A 27 2.88 -14.25 6.61
C LEU A 27 1.98 -13.05 6.32
N GLN A 28 2.37 -11.89 6.83
CA GLN A 28 1.75 -10.62 6.53
C GLN A 28 2.73 -9.76 5.76
N THR A 29 2.28 -9.27 4.60
CA THR A 29 3.06 -8.39 3.76
C THR A 29 2.56 -6.96 3.95
N PHE A 30 3.47 -6.05 4.20
CA PHE A 30 3.22 -4.62 4.29
C PHE A 30 3.84 -3.93 3.09
N VAL A 31 3.04 -3.14 2.39
CA VAL A 31 3.49 -2.31 1.26
C VAL A 31 3.56 -0.88 1.73
N GLU A 32 4.73 -0.28 1.61
CA GLU A 32 4.86 1.16 1.77
C GLU A 32 4.63 1.86 0.44
N LEU A 33 3.75 2.84 0.48
CA LEU A 33 3.29 3.61 -0.67
C LEU A 33 3.47 5.08 -0.37
N THR A 34 3.94 5.83 -1.37
CA THR A 34 3.94 7.30 -1.31
C THR A 34 2.93 7.85 -2.30
N ILE A 35 2.07 8.76 -1.86
CA ILE A 35 1.12 9.46 -2.74
C ILE A 35 1.88 10.47 -3.59
N VAL A 36 1.75 10.38 -4.91
CA VAL A 36 2.53 11.21 -5.85
C VAL A 36 1.76 12.42 -6.39
N ALA A 37 0.44 12.45 -6.22
CA ALA A 37 -0.42 13.49 -6.76
C ALA A 37 -1.54 13.92 -5.79
N GLY A 38 -2.18 15.05 -6.10
CA GLY A 38 -3.29 15.60 -5.31
C GLY A 38 -2.89 16.23 -3.99
N ASP A 39 -3.90 16.51 -3.16
CA ASP A 39 -3.74 17.26 -1.89
C ASP A 39 -2.90 16.50 -0.84
N HIS A 40 -2.78 15.19 -0.99
CA HIS A 40 -2.03 14.31 -0.10
C HIS A 40 -0.64 13.95 -0.64
N LYS A 41 -0.14 14.65 -1.66
CA LYS A 41 1.17 14.38 -2.25
C LYS A 41 2.29 14.41 -1.20
N GLY A 42 3.16 13.39 -1.25
CA GLY A 42 4.27 13.19 -0.32
C GLY A 42 3.89 12.46 0.96
N LEU A 43 2.60 12.12 1.15
CA LEU A 43 2.16 11.28 2.25
C LEU A 43 2.64 9.85 2.03
N VAL A 44 3.27 9.27 3.04
CA VAL A 44 3.72 7.87 3.06
C VAL A 44 2.77 7.06 3.93
N LEU A 45 2.35 5.91 3.43
CA LEU A 45 1.38 5.03 4.05
C LEU A 45 1.85 3.59 3.95
N GLN A 46 1.53 2.81 4.97
CA GLN A 46 1.79 1.39 4.99
C GLN A 46 0.44 0.65 4.89
N VAL A 47 0.31 -0.24 3.91
CA VAL A 47 -0.89 -1.05 3.69
C VAL A 47 -0.55 -2.50 3.94
N ALA A 48 -1.26 -3.12 4.88
CA ALA A 48 -1.09 -4.53 5.19
C ALA A 48 -1.96 -5.40 4.27
N THR A 49 -1.41 -6.51 3.80
CA THR A 49 -2.12 -7.53 3.03
C THR A 49 -1.69 -8.92 3.48
N ALA A 50 -2.63 -9.86 3.47
CA ALA A 50 -2.37 -11.28 3.68
C ALA A 50 -2.03 -12.02 2.36
N SER A 51 -2.08 -11.31 1.23
CA SER A 51 -1.80 -11.88 -0.09
C SER A 51 -0.37 -11.59 -0.49
N SER A 52 0.33 -12.60 -1.03
CA SER A 52 1.61 -12.38 -1.71
C SER A 52 1.38 -11.56 -2.97
N ILE A 53 2.13 -10.47 -3.10
CA ILE A 53 2.01 -9.45 -4.16
C ILE A 53 3.20 -9.46 -5.13
N GLY A 54 4.14 -10.39 -4.93
CA GLY A 54 5.39 -10.53 -5.68
C GLY A 54 6.60 -10.27 -4.80
N SER A 55 7.79 -10.32 -5.40
CA SER A 55 9.04 -9.99 -4.72
C SER A 55 9.25 -8.47 -4.71
N PHE A 56 9.95 -7.97 -3.68
CA PHE A 56 10.33 -6.56 -3.55
C PHE A 56 10.90 -5.97 -4.86
N GLU A 57 11.79 -6.72 -5.51
CA GLU A 57 12.48 -6.32 -6.75
C GLU A 57 11.52 -6.11 -7.93
N ASP A 58 10.40 -6.84 -7.96
CA ASP A 58 9.42 -6.76 -9.04
C ASP A 58 8.47 -5.57 -8.89
N ILE A 59 8.26 -5.12 -7.65
CA ILE A 59 7.23 -4.13 -7.34
C ILE A 59 7.78 -2.78 -6.91
N LEU A 60 9.03 -2.72 -6.46
CA LEU A 60 9.66 -1.48 -6.03
C LEU A 60 9.66 -0.47 -7.18
N GLY A 61 9.21 0.75 -6.89
CA GLY A 61 9.14 1.80 -7.90
C GLY A 61 8.04 1.60 -8.94
N MET A 62 7.13 0.63 -8.75
CA MET A 62 5.95 0.51 -9.61
C MET A 62 4.90 1.56 -9.23
N PRO A 63 4.23 2.15 -10.24
CA PRO A 63 3.04 2.94 -10.00
C PRO A 63 1.94 2.05 -9.42
N ALA A 64 1.21 2.61 -8.47
CA ALA A 64 0.10 1.95 -7.81
C ALA A 64 -1.05 2.93 -7.61
N THR A 65 -2.27 2.42 -7.67
CA THR A 65 -3.47 3.17 -7.29
C THR A 65 -3.92 2.70 -5.92
N LEU A 66 -4.02 3.62 -4.97
CA LEU A 66 -4.65 3.39 -3.68
C LEU A 66 -6.10 3.90 -3.75
N THR A 67 -7.05 2.99 -3.56
CA THR A 67 -8.47 3.33 -3.43
C THR A 67 -8.89 3.12 -1.99
N VAL A 68 -9.46 4.13 -1.36
CA VAL A 68 -10.10 4.03 -0.05
C VAL A 68 -11.61 4.07 -0.27
N ALA A 69 -12.31 3.00 0.11
CA ALA A 69 -13.76 2.91 0.01
C ALA A 69 -14.32 2.42 1.35
N ASP A 70 -15.27 3.15 1.92
CA ASP A 70 -15.86 2.86 3.22
C ASP A 70 -14.77 2.70 4.32
N GLY A 71 -13.72 3.52 4.26
CA GLY A 71 -12.56 3.45 5.15
C GLY A 71 -11.67 2.22 4.98
N THR A 72 -11.91 1.39 3.95
CA THR A 72 -11.11 0.21 3.62
C THR A 72 -10.14 0.52 2.48
N PRO A 73 -8.81 0.46 2.72
CA PRO A 73 -7.82 0.68 1.66
C PRO A 73 -7.68 -0.55 0.76
N GLN A 74 -7.60 -0.31 -0.54
CA GLN A 74 -7.29 -1.30 -1.57
C GLN A 74 -6.18 -0.75 -2.46
N VAL A 75 -5.17 -1.58 -2.70
CA VAL A 75 -4.01 -1.19 -3.52
C VAL A 75 -4.01 -2.03 -4.78
N ARG A 76 -3.87 -1.36 -5.91
CA ARG A 76 -3.66 -1.98 -7.22
C ARG A 76 -2.31 -1.52 -7.76
N ILE A 77 -1.41 -2.46 -8.02
CA ILE A 77 -0.11 -2.19 -8.64
C ILE A 77 -0.27 -2.35 -10.15
N ASP A 78 0.18 -1.36 -10.92
CA ASP A 78 0.12 -1.39 -12.37
C ASP A 78 1.36 -2.11 -12.91
N LYS A 79 1.24 -3.44 -13.06
CA LYS A 79 2.25 -4.32 -13.67
C LYS A 79 2.11 -4.42 -15.19
#